data_AF-A0A3P1XA95-F1
#
_entry.id   AF-A0A3P1XA95-F1
#
_cell.length_a   1.000
_cell.length_b   1.000
_cell.length_c   1.000
_cell.angle_alpha   90.00
_cell.angle_beta   90.00
_cell.angle_gamma   90.00
#
_symmetry.space_group_name_H-M   'P 1'
#
loop_
_entity.id
_entity.type
_entity.pdbx_description
1 polymer ?
#
loop_
_entity_poly.entity_id
_entity_poly.type
_entity_poly.pdbx_seq_one_letter_code
_entity_poly.pdbx_strand_id
1 'polypeptide(L)'
;LEETQWQVIKKILNVQERKRKYDLRKIWNAIFCLVKTGCQWRMLLWHFAPWEPVYDYDRKWCSWGEFDLLLSRLREKVRAKMGQKAESSLGIMDSQSVRWGDNRSLKGIDGNKKIKGIKRHVVVDKNGFLPAVMVTIACVHDSKAAYL
;
A
#
# COMPACT_ATOMS: atom_id res chain seq x y z
N LEU A 1 -7.82 -2.92 -14.90
CA LEU A 1 -8.81 -3.68 -14.12
C LEU A 1 -9.83 -4.29 -15.04
N GLU A 2 -9.93 -5.61 -15.05
CA GLU A 2 -11.08 -6.32 -15.62
C GLU A 2 -12.35 -6.10 -14.78
N GLU A 3 -13.52 -6.44 -15.33
CA GLU A 3 -14.79 -6.23 -14.62
C GLU A 3 -14.87 -7.05 -13.34
N THR A 4 -14.46 -8.32 -13.39
CA THR A 4 -14.44 -9.23 -12.23
C THR A 4 -13.58 -8.69 -11.09
N GLN A 5 -12.38 -8.20 -11.41
CA GLN A 5 -11.47 -7.59 -10.44
C GLN A 5 -12.08 -6.33 -9.82
N TRP A 6 -12.73 -5.50 -10.65
CA TRP A 6 -13.37 -4.28 -10.17
C TRP A 6 -14.54 -4.55 -9.23
N GLN A 7 -15.36 -5.57 -9.51
CA GLN A 7 -16.44 -5.99 -8.63
C GLN A 7 -15.94 -6.48 -7.27
N VAL A 8 -14.79 -7.16 -7.24
CA VAL A 8 -14.15 -7.56 -5.96
C VAL A 8 -13.75 -6.33 -5.15
N ILE A 9 -13.10 -5.34 -5.76
CA ILE A 9 -12.70 -4.10 -5.09
C ILE A 9 -13.94 -3.35 -4.57
N LYS A 10 -14.96 -3.15 -5.42
CA LYS A 10 -16.22 -2.48 -5.04
C LYS A 10 -16.86 -3.11 -3.82
N LYS A 11 -16.95 -4.45 -3.79
CA LYS A 11 -17.56 -5.20 -2.70
C LYS A 11 -16.76 -5.08 -1.41
N ILE A 12 -15.43 -5.14 -1.48
CA ILE A 12 -14.57 -5.08 -0.27
C ILE A 12 -14.59 -3.68 0.35
N LEU A 13 -14.47 -2.63 -0.48
CA LEU A 13 -14.42 -1.24 -0.01
C LEU A 13 -15.79 -0.60 0.20
N ASN A 14 -16.87 -1.40 0.10
CA ASN A 14 -18.26 -0.94 0.19
C ASN A 14 -18.52 0.37 -0.58
N VAL A 15 -18.08 0.41 -1.83
CA VAL A 15 -18.02 1.65 -2.60
C VAL A 15 -19.42 2.20 -2.83
N GLN A 16 -19.73 3.32 -2.17
CA GLN A 16 -21.05 3.97 -2.32
C GLN A 16 -21.29 4.47 -3.74
N GLU A 17 -22.48 4.18 -4.25
CA GLU A 17 -22.95 4.73 -5.52
C GLU A 17 -23.38 6.19 -5.33
N ARG A 18 -22.62 7.09 -5.95
CA ARG A 18 -22.91 8.52 -5.99
C ARG A 18 -22.34 9.12 -7.26
N LYS A 19 -22.95 10.21 -7.72
CA LYS A 19 -22.45 10.97 -8.86
C LYS A 19 -21.04 11.50 -8.57
N ARG A 20 -20.10 11.17 -9.45
CA ARG A 20 -18.69 11.60 -9.37
C ARG A 20 -18.31 12.20 -10.72
N LYS A 21 -17.40 13.17 -10.70
CA LYS A 21 -16.82 13.75 -11.92
C LYS A 21 -16.02 12.71 -12.72
N TYR A 22 -15.31 11.83 -12.01
CA TYR A 22 -14.50 10.76 -12.59
C TYR A 22 -14.95 9.41 -12.04
N ASP A 23 -15.02 8.41 -12.93
CA ASP A 23 -15.25 7.01 -12.56
C ASP A 23 -14.11 6.49 -11.68
N LEU A 24 -14.44 5.88 -10.55
CA LEU A 24 -13.46 5.31 -9.63
C LEU A 24 -12.64 4.20 -10.27
N ARG A 25 -13.19 3.44 -11.23
CA ARG A 25 -12.39 2.43 -11.95
C ARG A 25 -11.24 3.08 -12.73
N LYS A 26 -11.49 4.26 -13.32
CA LYS A 26 -10.44 5.04 -14.01
C LYS A 26 -9.39 5.54 -13.02
N ILE A 27 -9.80 5.97 -11.83
CA ILE A 27 -8.87 6.35 -10.75
C ILE A 27 -7.99 5.16 -10.34
N TRP A 28 -8.57 3.99 -10.08
CA TRP A 28 -7.81 2.78 -9.74
C TRP A 28 -6.86 2.35 -10.85
N ASN A 29 -7.29 2.38 -12.12
CA ASN A 29 -6.41 2.07 -13.24
C ASN A 29 -5.23 3.06 -13.33
N ALA A 30 -5.45 4.35 -13.04
CA ALA A 30 -4.39 5.34 -12.99
C ALA A 30 -3.39 5.05 -11.86
N ILE A 31 -3.86 4.73 -10.66
CA ILE A 31 -3.01 4.32 -9.52
C ILE A 31 -2.19 3.07 -9.90
N PHE A 32 -2.80 2.06 -10.51
CA PHE A 32 -2.07 0.87 -10.95
C PHE A 32 -1.04 1.18 -12.05
N CYS A 33 -1.34 2.11 -12.95
CA CYS A 33 -0.36 2.57 -13.94
C CYS A 33 0.85 3.21 -13.25
N LEU A 34 0.62 4.10 -12.27
CA LEU A 34 1.68 4.73 -11.49
C LEU A 34 2.53 3.69 -10.75
N VAL A 35 1.91 2.74 -10.06
CA VAL A 35 2.62 1.67 -9.34
C VAL A 35 3.41 0.77 -10.29
N LYS A 36 2.85 0.44 -11.47
CA LYS A 36 3.50 -0.46 -12.44
C LYS A 36 4.67 0.20 -13.17
N THR A 37 4.54 1.47 -13.51
CA THR A 37 5.51 2.20 -14.34
C THR A 37 6.52 3.00 -13.53
N GLY A 38 6.16 3.40 -12.31
CA GLY A 38 6.96 4.33 -11.49
C GLY A 38 7.03 5.74 -12.06
N CYS A 39 6.13 6.14 -12.98
CA CYS A 39 6.17 7.48 -13.54
C CYS A 39 5.83 8.55 -12.49
N GLN A 40 6.30 9.77 -12.71
CA GLN A 40 5.95 10.90 -11.84
C GLN A 40 4.45 11.21 -11.95
N TRP A 41 3.82 11.65 -10.86
CA TRP A 41 2.39 12.00 -10.84
C TRP A 41 1.97 12.94 -11.98
N ARG A 42 2.79 13.96 -12.26
CA ARG A 42 2.52 14.94 -13.34
C ARG A 42 2.68 14.38 -14.75
N MET A 43 3.28 13.21 -14.90
CA MET A 43 3.45 12.49 -16.17
C MET A 43 2.34 11.45 -16.39
N LEU A 44 1.32 11.41 -15.55
CA LEU A 44 0.18 10.53 -15.75
C LEU A 44 -0.45 10.82 -17.12
N LEU A 45 -0.64 9.77 -17.92
CA LEU A 45 -1.09 9.89 -19.30
C LEU A 45 -2.50 10.50 -19.38
N TRP A 46 -2.72 11.34 -20.38
CA TRP A 46 -3.93 12.16 -20.56
C TRP A 46 -5.24 11.37 -20.72
N HIS A 47 -5.17 10.07 -21.05
CA HIS A 47 -6.36 9.22 -21.17
C HIS A 47 -6.90 8.73 -19.81
N PHE A 48 -6.14 8.94 -18.72
CA PHE A 48 -6.63 8.77 -17.35
C PHE A 48 -7.32 10.05 -16.85
N ALA A 49 -7.86 10.01 -15.62
CA ALA A 49 -8.26 11.24 -14.94
C ALA A 49 -7.01 12.11 -14.68
N PRO A 50 -7.15 13.45 -14.60
CA PRO A 50 -6.04 14.32 -14.21
C PRO A 50 -5.39 13.87 -12.90
N TRP A 51 -4.10 14.11 -12.77
CA TRP A 51 -3.30 13.55 -11.66
C TRP A 51 -3.75 14.07 -10.30
N GLU A 52 -4.33 15.27 -10.20
CA GLU A 52 -4.77 15.89 -8.94
C GLU A 52 -5.89 15.06 -8.29
N PRO A 53 -7.03 14.76 -8.95
CA PRO A 53 -8.01 13.84 -8.44
C PRO A 53 -7.45 12.47 -8.07
N VAL A 54 -6.56 11.90 -8.90
CA VAL A 54 -5.99 10.57 -8.67
C VAL A 54 -5.18 10.57 -7.38
N TYR A 55 -4.32 11.57 -7.20
CA TYR A 55 -3.53 11.78 -6.00
C TYR A 55 -4.39 12.02 -4.77
N ASP A 56 -5.46 12.81 -4.88
CA ASP A 56 -6.38 13.07 -3.77
C ASP A 56 -7.10 11.79 -3.30
N TYR A 57 -7.52 10.93 -4.24
CA TYR A 57 -8.12 9.64 -3.90
C TYR A 57 -7.09 8.70 -3.26
N ASP A 58 -5.91 8.58 -3.86
CA ASP A 58 -4.82 7.76 -3.34
C ASP A 58 -4.45 8.15 -1.90
N ARG A 59 -4.25 9.45 -1.65
CA ARG A 59 -3.97 9.97 -0.31
C ARG A 59 -5.08 9.65 0.68
N LYS A 60 -6.35 9.85 0.31
CA LYS A 60 -7.49 9.57 1.18
C LYS A 60 -7.58 8.08 1.52
N TRP A 61 -7.48 7.22 0.52
CA TRP A 61 -7.54 5.77 0.70
C TRP A 61 -6.35 5.23 1.51
N CYS A 62 -5.16 5.80 1.33
CA CYS A 62 -4.02 5.54 2.22
C CYS A 62 -4.35 5.91 3.67
N SER A 63 -4.88 7.12 3.90
CA SER A 63 -5.20 7.58 5.27
C SER A 63 -6.33 6.81 5.94
N TRP A 64 -7.24 6.23 5.17
CA TRP A 64 -8.36 5.43 5.67
C TRP A 64 -8.02 3.94 5.81
N GLY A 65 -6.83 3.50 5.39
CA GLY A 65 -6.42 2.09 5.45
C GLY A 65 -7.14 1.19 4.44
N GLU A 66 -7.68 1.75 3.36
CA GLU A 66 -8.48 0.99 2.37
C GLU A 66 -7.61 -0.04 1.62
N PHE A 67 -6.33 0.28 1.38
CA PHE A 67 -5.40 -0.65 0.76
C PHE A 67 -5.06 -1.83 1.67
N ASP A 68 -4.88 -1.58 2.97
CA ASP A 68 -4.63 -2.63 3.97
C ASP A 68 -5.85 -3.54 4.12
N LEU A 69 -7.04 -2.95 4.17
CA LEU A 69 -8.30 -3.68 4.17
C LEU A 69 -8.44 -4.56 2.92
N LEU A 70 -8.20 -3.99 1.73
CA LEU A 70 -8.27 -4.71 0.47
C LEU A 70 -7.32 -5.91 0.46
N LEU A 71 -6.06 -5.67 0.84
CA LEU A 71 -5.02 -6.69 0.88
C LEU A 71 -5.35 -7.78 1.89
N SER A 72 -5.83 -7.45 3.09
CA SER A 72 -6.22 -8.45 4.09
C SER A 72 -7.33 -9.35 3.56
N ARG A 73 -8.42 -8.78 3.01
CA ARG A 73 -9.55 -9.55 2.48
C ARG A 73 -9.17 -10.42 1.29
N LEU A 74 -8.28 -9.93 0.41
CA LEU A 74 -7.77 -10.72 -0.71
C LEU A 74 -6.92 -11.89 -0.20
N ARG A 75 -6.01 -11.63 0.74
CA ARG A 75 -5.16 -12.66 1.37
C ARG A 75 -6.00 -13.73 2.07
N GLU A 76 -7.00 -13.35 2.87
CA GLU A 76 -7.92 -14.28 3.54
C GLU A 76 -8.59 -15.23 2.51
N LYS A 77 -9.10 -14.67 1.40
CA LYS A 77 -9.74 -15.45 0.33
C LYS A 77 -8.79 -16.40 -0.37
N VAL A 78 -7.57 -15.95 -0.67
CA VAL A 78 -6.55 -16.79 -1.33
C VAL A 78 -6.13 -17.93 -0.39
N ARG A 79 -5.90 -17.64 0.88
CA ARG A 79 -5.54 -18.66 1.89
C ARG A 79 -6.64 -19.69 2.09
N ALA A 80 -7.91 -19.26 2.16
CA ALA A 80 -9.05 -20.17 2.24
C ALA A 80 -9.12 -21.11 1.02
N LYS A 81 -8.89 -20.60 -0.19
CA LYS A 81 -8.81 -21.43 -1.41
C LYS A 81 -7.67 -22.44 -1.39
N MET A 82 -6.60 -22.17 -0.64
CA MET A 82 -5.48 -23.08 -0.44
C MET A 82 -5.70 -24.06 0.73
N GLY A 83 -6.89 -24.10 1.34
CA GLY A 83 -7.17 -24.93 2.52
C GLY A 83 -6.44 -24.47 3.80
N GLN A 84 -6.01 -23.21 3.85
CA GLN A 84 -5.29 -22.63 4.98
C GLN A 84 -6.21 -21.79 5.86
N LYS A 85 -5.84 -21.59 7.14
CA LYS A 85 -6.49 -20.60 8.01
C LYS A 85 -6.39 -19.19 7.39
N ALA A 86 -7.45 -18.41 7.54
CA ALA A 86 -7.56 -17.06 6.97
C ALA A 86 -6.40 -16.15 7.41
N GLU A 87 -6.03 -16.22 8.68
CA GLU A 87 -4.86 -15.54 9.24
C GLU A 87 -3.63 -16.46 9.26
N SER A 88 -2.45 -15.85 9.13
CA SER A 88 -1.19 -16.58 9.30
C SER A 88 -0.85 -16.71 10.77
N SER A 89 -0.35 -17.87 11.18
CA SER A 89 0.16 -18.10 12.54
C SER A 89 1.57 -17.56 12.75
N LEU A 90 2.30 -17.27 11.67
CA LEU A 90 3.68 -16.78 11.69
C LEU A 90 3.87 -15.70 10.62
N GLY A 91 4.62 -14.66 10.98
CA GLY A 91 5.12 -13.65 10.06
C GLY A 91 6.62 -13.46 10.26
N ILE A 92 7.36 -13.31 9.16
CA ILE A 92 8.78 -12.96 9.17
C ILE A 92 8.87 -11.47 8.84
N MET A 93 9.56 -10.72 9.68
CA MET A 93 9.78 -9.28 9.49
C MET A 93 11.22 -9.03 9.04
N ASP A 94 11.37 -8.18 8.03
CA ASP A 94 12.65 -7.57 7.68
C ASP A 94 12.45 -6.08 7.37
N SER A 95 13.54 -5.31 7.40
CA SER A 95 13.48 -3.88 7.16
C SER A 95 14.57 -3.30 6.27
N GLN A 96 14.13 -2.33 5.47
CA GLN A 96 15.01 -1.57 4.60
C GLN A 96 15.03 -0.09 4.99
N SER A 97 16.23 0.40 5.33
CA SER A 97 16.49 1.82 5.54
C SER A 97 16.76 2.49 4.20
N VAL A 98 16.06 3.59 3.92
CA VAL A 98 16.20 4.35 2.67
C VAL A 98 16.40 5.81 2.95
N ARG A 99 17.23 6.45 2.12
CA ARG A 99 17.39 7.91 2.16
C ARG A 99 16.06 8.54 1.79
N TRP A 100 15.66 9.55 2.56
CA TRP A 100 14.43 10.26 2.30
C TRP A 100 14.72 11.65 1.72
N GLY A 101 14.04 12.00 0.63
CA GLY A 101 14.29 13.22 -0.14
C GLY A 101 13.66 14.48 0.44
N ASP A 102 12.60 14.35 1.24
CA ASP A 102 11.99 15.52 1.89
C ASP A 102 12.77 15.90 3.16
N ASN A 103 13.18 17.16 3.24
CA ASN A 103 13.87 17.68 4.40
C ASN A 103 12.95 18.00 5.58
N ARG A 104 11.65 18.17 5.34
CA ARG A 104 10.67 18.57 6.35
C ARG A 104 9.98 17.39 7.02
N SER A 105 10.09 16.19 6.47
CA SER A 105 9.48 15.01 7.06
C SER A 105 10.28 14.46 8.24
N LEU A 106 9.61 13.69 9.10
CA LEU A 106 10.27 12.91 10.14
C LEU A 106 11.29 11.94 9.50
N LYS A 107 12.52 11.97 10.02
CA LYS A 107 13.62 11.10 9.58
C LYS A 107 14.61 10.88 10.71
N GLY A 108 15.25 9.71 10.68
CA GLY A 108 16.28 9.29 11.64
C GLY A 108 17.56 8.90 10.94
N ILE A 109 18.54 8.42 11.70
CA ILE A 109 19.77 7.84 11.16
C ILE A 109 19.82 6.38 11.57
N ASP A 110 19.87 5.49 10.59
CA ASP A 110 20.30 4.11 10.81
C ASP A 110 21.82 4.10 10.97
N GLY A 111 22.31 3.97 12.20
CA GLY A 111 23.74 4.02 12.50
C GLY A 111 24.53 2.86 11.90
N ASN A 112 23.92 1.69 11.76
CA ASN A 112 24.56 0.52 11.17
C ASN A 112 24.70 0.68 9.65
N LYS A 113 23.62 1.09 8.98
CA LYS A 113 23.62 1.31 7.52
C LYS A 113 24.18 2.68 7.10
N LYS A 114 24.42 3.59 8.06
CA LYS A 114 24.81 5.00 7.86
C LYS A 114 23.85 5.74 6.90
N ILE A 115 22.54 5.48 7.04
CA ILE A 115 21.49 6.06 6.20
C ILE A 115 20.66 7.03 7.02
N LYS A 116 20.61 8.30 6.57
CA LYS A 116 19.67 9.31 7.07
C LYS A 116 18.37 9.24 6.27
N GLY A 117 17.27 8.86 6.91
CA GLY A 117 15.97 8.77 6.25
C GLY A 117 14.93 8.01 7.06
N ILE A 118 14.17 7.15 6.36
CA ILE A 118 13.11 6.32 6.93
C ILE A 118 13.50 4.85 6.86
N LYS A 119 12.77 4.01 7.58
CA LYS A 119 12.88 2.55 7.51
C LYS A 119 11.53 1.95 7.22
N ARG A 120 11.50 1.04 6.25
CA ARG A 120 10.31 0.31 5.82
C ARG A 120 10.40 -1.09 6.38
N HIS A 121 9.50 -1.41 7.31
CA HIS A 121 9.36 -2.73 7.89
C HIS A 121 8.30 -3.48 7.09
N VAL A 122 8.63 -4.69 6.66
CA VAL A 122 7.72 -5.53 5.89
C VAL A 122 7.60 -6.86 6.59
N VAL A 123 6.37 -7.27 6.87
CA VAL A 123 6.05 -8.60 7.38
C VAL A 123 5.52 -9.43 6.24
N VAL A 124 6.06 -10.64 6.07
CA VAL A 124 5.60 -11.65 5.12
C VAL A 124 5.20 -12.94 5.81
N ASP A 125 4.17 -13.61 5.30
CA ASP A 125 3.83 -14.96 5.73
C ASP A 125 4.59 -16.05 4.95
N LYS A 126 4.35 -17.32 5.28
CA LYS A 126 4.98 -18.47 4.60
C LYS A 126 4.70 -18.56 3.08
N ASN A 127 3.65 -17.91 2.59
CA ASN A 127 3.32 -17.89 1.17
C ASN A 127 3.87 -16.62 0.48
N GLY A 128 4.58 -15.75 1.22
CA GLY A 128 5.04 -14.46 0.73
C GLY A 128 3.93 -13.40 0.67
N PHE A 129 2.74 -13.65 1.25
CA PHE A 129 1.73 -12.60 1.37
C PHE A 129 2.18 -11.58 2.40
N LEU A 130 1.69 -10.34 2.27
CA LEU A 130 2.06 -9.21 3.12
C LEU A 130 1.02 -8.99 4.22
N PRO A 131 1.27 -9.44 5.46
CA PRO A 131 0.44 -9.08 6.60
C PRO A 131 0.44 -7.63 7.01
N ALA A 132 1.60 -7.00 6.98
CA ALA A 132 1.76 -5.64 7.46
C ALA A 132 2.95 -4.98 6.78
N VAL A 133 2.81 -3.69 6.49
CA VAL A 133 3.89 -2.82 6.04
C VAL A 133 3.83 -1.58 6.91
N MET A 134 4.96 -1.20 7.50
CA MET A 134 5.04 -0.02 8.35
C MET A 134 6.27 0.82 7.97
N VAL A 135 6.13 2.13 8.07
CA VAL A 135 7.23 3.07 7.86
C VAL A 135 7.52 3.82 9.15
N THR A 136 8.78 3.81 9.58
CA THR A 136 9.26 4.53 10.76
C THR A 136 10.46 5.40 10.39
N ILE A 137 10.97 6.19 11.33
CA ILE A 137 12.27 6.85 11.19
C ILE A 137 13.40 5.81 11.20
N ALA A 138 14.49 6.08 10.48
CA ALA A 138 15.51 5.04 10.21
C ALA A 138 16.20 4.41 11.44
N CYS A 139 16.14 5.03 12.62
CA CYS A 139 16.75 4.50 13.84
C CYS A 139 15.90 3.46 14.58
N VAL A 140 14.63 3.26 14.22
CA VAL A 140 13.78 2.26 14.90
C VAL A 140 14.25 0.86 14.53
N HIS A 141 14.44 0.00 15.54
CA HIS A 141 14.82 -1.40 15.34
C HIS A 141 13.58 -2.28 15.13
N ASP A 142 13.71 -3.37 14.38
CA ASP A 142 12.59 -4.26 14.03
C ASP A 142 11.89 -4.83 15.27
N SER A 143 12.65 -5.19 16.29
CA SER A 143 12.10 -5.66 17.57
C SER A 143 11.25 -4.62 18.29
N LYS A 144 11.44 -3.31 18.05
CA LYS A 144 10.58 -2.25 18.60
C LYS A 144 9.39 -1.98 17.67
N ALA A 145 9.63 -1.97 16.37
CA ALA A 145 8.60 -1.82 15.35
C ALA A 145 7.53 -2.91 15.44
N ALA A 146 7.89 -4.13 15.81
CA ALA A 146 6.95 -5.25 15.95
C ALA A 146 5.90 -5.08 17.07
N TYR A 147 6.08 -4.11 17.99
CA TYR A 147 5.14 -3.81 19.07
C TYR A 147 4.27 -2.57 18.80
N LEU A 148 4.44 -1.91 17.66
CA LEU A 148 3.65 -0.74 17.24
C LEU A 148 2.47 -1.19 16.39
#